data_AF-A0A954EFS1-F1
#
_entry.id   AF-A0A954EFS1-F1
#
_cell.length_a   1.000
_cell.length_b   1.000
_cell.length_c   1.000
_cell.angle_alpha   90.00
_cell.angle_beta   90.00
_cell.angle_gamma   90.00
#
_symmetry.space_group_name_H-M   'P 1'
#
loop_
_entity.id
_entity.type
_entity.pdbx_description
1 polymer ?
#
loop_
_entity_poly.entity_id
_entity_poly.type
_entity_poly.pdbx_seq_one_letter_code
_entity_poly.pdbx_strand_id
1 'polypeptide(L)'
;MKELSGHDERAVLSYLCLASRAERCSQIPGRDRFLVLALFHAMQMGAVEWAEKCRQAIAARSAHHIVAKSESAVTWFQSESRKPLILQLQRFCHYEHAEQLALNIQPDLFTIPADETEREMMDRQVQQYLAPMCED
;
A
#
# COMPACT_ATOMS: atom_id res chain seq x y z
N MET A 1 20.79 5.30 10.43
CA MET A 1 19.37 4.94 10.53
C MET A 1 18.58 6.20 10.25
N LYS A 2 17.89 6.30 9.11
CA LYS A 2 17.01 7.44 8.83
C LYS A 2 15.79 7.29 9.73
N GLU A 3 15.46 8.33 10.49
CA GLU A 3 14.15 8.45 11.15
C GLU A 3 13.09 8.31 10.06
N LEU A 4 12.41 7.16 10.03
CA LEU A 4 11.31 6.91 9.11
C LEU A 4 10.09 7.59 9.72
N SER A 5 9.86 8.80 9.23
CA SER A 5 8.79 9.70 9.67
C SER A 5 7.43 9.07 9.41
N GLY A 6 6.46 9.22 10.30
CA GLY A 6 5.06 8.73 10.16
C GLY A 6 4.33 9.13 8.86
N HIS A 7 4.97 9.91 7.97
CA HIS A 7 4.56 10.09 6.59
C HIS A 7 4.52 8.79 5.77
N ASP A 8 5.50 7.89 5.89
CA ASP A 8 5.50 6.63 5.12
C ASP A 8 4.38 5.69 5.60
N GLU A 9 4.15 5.66 6.89
CA GLU A 9 3.07 4.91 7.55
C GLU A 9 1.68 5.36 7.07
N ARG A 10 1.42 6.67 7.12
CA ARG A 10 0.18 7.25 6.60
C ARG A 10 0.03 7.06 5.10
N ALA A 11 1.12 7.10 4.34
CA ALA A 11 1.11 6.84 2.91
C ALA A 11 0.64 5.40 2.62
N VAL A 12 1.15 4.40 3.36
CA VAL A 12 0.69 3.01 3.24
C VAL A 12 -0.81 2.93 3.43
N LEU A 13 -1.32 3.42 4.56
CA LEU A 13 -2.76 3.37 4.88
C LEU A 13 -3.62 4.12 3.85
N SER A 14 -3.17 5.29 3.40
CA SER A 14 -3.86 6.08 2.37
C SER A 14 -4.02 5.28 1.09
N TYR A 15 -2.94 4.69 0.59
CA TYR A 15 -2.97 3.90 -0.63
C TYR A 15 -3.75 2.59 -0.46
N LEU A 16 -3.69 1.93 0.69
CA LEU A 16 -4.50 0.74 0.96
C LEU A 16 -6.00 1.06 1.01
N CYS A 17 -6.39 2.16 1.63
CA CYS A 17 -7.77 2.65 1.61
C CYS A 17 -8.26 2.91 0.18
N LEU A 18 -7.44 3.56 -0.64
CA LEU A 18 -7.74 3.82 -2.06
C LEU A 18 -7.78 2.53 -2.90
N ALA A 19 -6.88 1.59 -2.66
CA ALA A 19 -6.91 0.26 -3.28
C ALA A 19 -8.22 -0.46 -2.94
N SER A 20 -8.65 -0.42 -1.67
CA SER A 20 -9.90 -1.01 -1.20
C SER A 20 -11.11 -0.37 -1.87
N ARG A 21 -11.11 0.96 -2.01
CA ARG A 21 -12.16 1.66 -2.76
C ARG A 21 -12.17 1.29 -4.24
N ALA A 22 -11.00 1.24 -4.88
CA ALA A 22 -10.88 0.88 -6.29
C ALA A 22 -11.35 -0.55 -6.57
N GLU A 23 -11.00 -1.51 -5.71
CA GLU A 23 -11.47 -2.90 -5.77
C GLU A 23 -13.01 -2.98 -5.69
N ARG A 24 -13.62 -2.31 -4.70
CA ARG A 24 -15.10 -2.25 -4.57
C ARG A 24 -15.81 -1.61 -5.76
N CYS A 25 -15.10 -0.75 -6.51
CA CYS A 25 -15.62 -0.11 -7.72
C CYS A 25 -15.19 -0.84 -9.01
N SER A 26 -14.62 -2.05 -8.92
CA SER A 26 -14.12 -2.84 -10.05
C SER A 26 -13.06 -2.13 -10.90
N GLN A 27 -12.34 -1.16 -10.33
CA GLN A 27 -11.27 -0.41 -10.99
C GLN A 27 -9.92 -1.10 -10.78
N ILE A 28 -9.77 -2.31 -11.33
CA ILE A 28 -8.59 -3.17 -11.12
C ILE A 28 -7.25 -2.49 -11.42
N PRO A 29 -7.08 -1.76 -12.54
CA PRO A 29 -5.83 -1.03 -12.77
C PRO A 29 -5.57 0.05 -11.74
N GLY A 30 -6.60 0.67 -11.17
CA GLY A 30 -6.48 1.65 -10.10
C GLY A 30 -6.01 1.00 -8.80
N ARG A 31 -6.62 -0.14 -8.43
CA ARG A 31 -6.22 -0.93 -7.27
C ARG A 31 -4.75 -1.31 -7.33
N ASP A 32 -4.30 -1.91 -8.43
CA ASP A 32 -2.93 -2.39 -8.56
C ASP A 32 -1.93 -1.23 -8.41
N ARG A 33 -2.20 -0.07 -9.01
CA ARG A 33 -1.35 1.12 -8.86
C ARG A 33 -1.21 1.53 -7.40
N PHE A 34 -2.32 1.56 -6.66
CA PHE A 34 -2.29 1.91 -5.24
C PHE A 34 -1.59 0.85 -4.39
N LEU A 35 -1.78 -0.44 -4.66
CA LEU A 35 -1.05 -1.52 -3.97
C LEU A 35 0.46 -1.44 -4.20
N VAL A 36 0.91 -1.08 -5.41
CA VAL A 36 2.34 -0.90 -5.71
C VAL A 36 2.92 0.28 -4.93
N LEU A 37 2.18 1.39 -4.81
CA LEU A 37 2.60 2.55 -4.02
C LEU A 37 2.64 2.24 -2.53
N ALA A 38 1.62 1.54 -2.00
CA ALA A 38 1.60 1.06 -0.62
C ALA A 38 2.79 0.15 -0.31
N LEU A 39 3.06 -0.83 -1.19
CA LEU A 39 4.22 -1.72 -1.09
C LEU A 39 5.52 -0.93 -1.03
N PHE A 40 5.70 0.06 -1.92
CA PHE A 40 6.90 0.89 -1.93
C PHE A 40 7.14 1.61 -0.61
N HIS A 41 6.11 2.26 -0.04
CA HIS A 41 6.24 2.96 1.24
C HIS A 41 6.46 1.98 2.41
N ALA A 42 5.79 0.83 2.42
CA ALA A 42 6.02 -0.23 3.39
C ALA A 42 7.49 -0.71 3.37
N MET A 43 8.09 -0.83 2.17
CA MET A 43 9.50 -1.17 2.03
C MET A 43 10.45 -0.04 2.48
N GLN A 44 10.10 1.24 2.29
CA GLN A 44 10.91 2.36 2.79
C GLN A 44 11.01 2.30 4.33
N MET A 45 9.90 2.00 5.01
CA MET A 45 9.84 1.88 6.47
C MET A 45 10.32 0.54 7.04
N GLY A 46 10.73 -0.39 6.18
CA GLY A 46 11.18 -1.73 6.61
C GLY A 46 10.06 -2.68 7.04
N ALA A 47 8.79 -2.34 6.77
CA ALA A 47 7.63 -3.21 7.01
C ALA A 47 7.47 -4.24 5.87
N VAL A 48 8.43 -5.17 5.81
CA VAL A 48 8.52 -6.19 4.75
C VAL A 48 7.26 -7.06 4.67
N GLU A 49 6.63 -7.37 5.80
CA GLU A 49 5.41 -8.18 5.82
C GLU A 49 4.24 -7.48 5.10
N TRP A 50 4.03 -6.19 5.36
CA TRP A 50 2.98 -5.41 4.70
C TRP A 50 3.23 -5.30 3.20
N ALA A 51 4.49 -5.07 2.82
CA ALA A 51 4.91 -5.05 1.42
C ALA A 51 4.65 -6.39 0.72
N GLU A 52 4.94 -7.51 1.40
CA GLU A 52 4.72 -8.85 0.86
C GLU A 52 3.23 -9.15 0.68
N LYS A 53 2.38 -8.77 1.63
CA LYS A 53 0.92 -8.88 1.49
C LYS A 53 0.39 -8.05 0.31
N CYS A 54 0.91 -6.84 0.10
CA CYS A 54 0.57 -6.04 -1.09
C CYS A 54 0.97 -6.74 -2.39
N ARG A 55 2.16 -7.36 -2.44
CA ARG A 55 2.60 -8.15 -3.61
C ARG A 55 1.67 -9.32 -3.86
N GLN A 56 1.30 -10.06 -2.82
CA GLN A 56 0.39 -11.21 -2.90
C GLN A 56 -0.99 -10.78 -3.43
N ALA A 57 -1.56 -9.68 -2.92
CA ALA A 57 -2.83 -9.12 -3.42
C ALA A 57 -2.77 -8.70 -4.91
N ILE A 58 -1.61 -8.24 -5.39
CA ILE A 58 -1.40 -7.99 -6.83
C ILE A 58 -1.31 -9.32 -7.59
N ALA A 59 -0.54 -10.28 -7.08
CA ALA A 59 -0.28 -11.56 -7.73
C ALA A 59 -1.53 -12.44 -7.86
N ALA A 60 -2.41 -12.45 -6.86
CA ALA A 60 -3.67 -13.21 -6.86
C ALA A 60 -4.52 -12.92 -8.09
N ARG A 61 -4.54 -11.66 -8.55
CA ARG A 61 -5.37 -11.23 -9.69
C ARG A 61 -4.61 -10.95 -10.97
N SER A 62 -3.33 -10.60 -10.89
CA SER A 62 -2.52 -10.19 -12.03
C SER A 62 -1.14 -10.82 -11.98
N ALA A 63 -1.09 -12.13 -12.23
CA ALA A 63 0.17 -12.91 -12.27
C ALA A 63 1.19 -12.37 -13.29
N HIS A 64 0.74 -11.63 -14.31
CA HIS A 64 1.62 -11.03 -15.32
C HIS A 64 2.20 -9.67 -14.90
N HIS A 65 1.72 -9.07 -13.79
CA HIS A 65 2.21 -7.79 -13.29
C HIS A 65 3.69 -7.88 -12.91
N ILE A 66 4.48 -6.84 -13.21
CA ILE A 66 5.94 -6.84 -12.98
C ILE A 66 6.33 -7.08 -11.51
N VAL A 67 5.49 -6.62 -10.58
CA VAL A 67 5.66 -6.87 -9.14
C VAL A 67 5.34 -8.32 -8.80
N ALA A 68 4.29 -8.90 -9.39
CA ALA A 68 3.89 -10.29 -9.16
C ALA A 68 4.93 -11.30 -9.69
N LYS A 69 5.63 -10.96 -10.78
CA LYS A 69 6.72 -11.77 -11.34
C LYS A 69 7.97 -11.86 -10.46
N SER A 70 8.09 -10.98 -9.47
CA SER A 70 9.21 -11.01 -8.54
C SER A 70 8.93 -12.04 -7.44
N GLU A 71 9.96 -12.78 -7.04
CA GLU A 71 9.86 -13.83 -6.01
C GLU A 71 9.33 -13.29 -4.67
N SER A 72 9.77 -12.08 -4.29
CA SER A 72 9.35 -11.40 -3.07
C SER A 72 9.26 -9.89 -3.27
N ALA A 73 8.61 -9.20 -2.32
CA ALA A 73 8.58 -7.73 -2.29
C ALA A 73 9.99 -7.14 -2.16
N VAL A 74 10.89 -7.79 -1.41
CA VAL A 74 12.30 -7.39 -1.27
C VAL A 74 13.02 -7.46 -2.62
N THR A 75 12.88 -8.58 -3.34
CA THR A 75 13.47 -8.79 -4.66
C THR A 75 12.99 -7.74 -5.64
N TRP A 76 11.69 -7.45 -5.66
CA TRP A 76 11.14 -6.38 -6.50
C TRP A 76 11.71 -5.01 -6.11
N PHE A 77 11.80 -4.71 -4.82
CA PHE A 77 12.26 -3.40 -4.34
C PHE A 77 13.74 -3.14 -4.66
N GLN A 78 14.55 -4.18 -4.79
CA GLN A 78 15.95 -4.09 -5.22
C GLN A 78 16.11 -4.02 -6.74
N SER A 79 15.05 -4.32 -7.50
CA SER A 79 15.11 -4.37 -8.96
C SER A 79 15.22 -2.98 -9.59
N GLU A 80 15.85 -2.91 -10.76
CA GLU A 80 16.01 -1.67 -11.52
C GLU A 80 14.67 -1.12 -12.03
N SER A 81 13.68 -1.98 -12.21
CA SER A 81 12.35 -1.62 -12.71
C SER A 81 11.50 -0.87 -11.67
N ARG A 82 11.85 -0.95 -10.37
CA ARG A 82 11.16 -0.21 -9.30
C ARG A 82 11.10 1.29 -9.57
N LYS A 83 12.26 1.92 -9.83
CA LYS A 83 12.38 3.38 -9.91
C LYS A 83 11.49 3.99 -11.01
N PRO A 84 11.55 3.53 -12.29
CA PRO A 84 10.70 4.10 -13.33
C PRO A 84 9.22 3.85 -13.06
N LEU A 85 8.85 2.68 -12.53
CA LEU A 85 7.46 2.37 -12.20
C LEU A 85 6.92 3.31 -11.11
N ILE A 86 7.63 3.47 -9.99
CA ILE A 86 7.18 4.35 -8.90
C ILE A 86 7.08 5.81 -9.35
N LEU A 87 8.04 6.31 -10.13
CA LEU A 87 7.95 7.66 -10.68
C LEU A 87 6.72 7.85 -11.57
N GLN A 88 6.37 6.84 -12.39
CA GLN A 88 5.17 6.87 -13.21
C GLN A 88 3.90 6.88 -12.35
N LEU A 89 3.85 6.05 -11.30
CA LEU A 89 2.68 5.94 -10.43
C LEU A 89 2.48 7.18 -9.55
N GLN A 90 3.55 7.77 -9.03
CA GLN A 90 3.49 9.00 -8.23
C GLN A 90 3.02 10.21 -9.06
N ARG A 91 3.25 10.23 -10.38
CA ARG A 91 2.66 11.24 -11.28
C ARG A 91 1.15 11.10 -11.42
N PHE A 92 0.63 9.87 -11.29
CA PHE A 92 -0.82 9.62 -11.32
C PHE A 92 -1.47 10.03 -10.00
N CYS A 93 -0.88 9.68 -8.87
CA CYS A 93 -1.36 10.07 -7.55
C CYS A 93 -0.16 10.21 -6.61
N HIS A 94 0.16 11.45 -6.24
CA HIS A 94 1.18 11.73 -5.23
C HIS A 94 0.58 11.61 -3.83
N TYR A 95 1.44 11.45 -2.82
CA TYR A 95 1.02 11.13 -1.45
C TYR A 95 0.03 12.15 -0.87
N GLU A 96 0.29 13.46 -0.97
CA GLU A 96 -0.61 14.47 -0.38
C GLU A 96 -2.04 14.36 -0.93
N HIS A 97 -2.16 14.16 -2.24
CA HIS A 97 -3.46 13.93 -2.88
C HIS A 97 -4.08 12.60 -2.44
N ALA A 98 -3.27 11.54 -2.33
CA ALA A 98 -3.74 10.23 -1.86
C ALA A 98 -4.30 10.31 -0.44
N GLU A 99 -3.62 11.02 0.46
CA GLU A 99 -4.05 11.23 1.84
C GLU A 99 -5.38 11.98 1.89
N GLN A 100 -5.52 13.08 1.14
CA GLN A 100 -6.77 13.83 1.05
C GLN A 100 -7.94 12.97 0.55
N LEU A 101 -7.72 12.20 -0.52
CA LEU A 101 -8.75 11.28 -1.03
C LEU A 101 -9.11 10.20 -0.01
N ALA A 102 -8.12 9.64 0.67
CA ALA A 102 -8.34 8.60 1.68
C ALA A 102 -9.15 9.15 2.86
N LEU A 103 -8.82 10.34 3.37
CA LEU A 103 -9.59 11.00 4.43
C LEU A 103 -11.02 11.37 4.02
N ASN A 104 -11.24 11.71 2.75
CA ASN A 104 -12.60 11.93 2.23
C ASN A 104 -13.44 10.64 2.19
N ILE A 105 -12.79 9.48 2.04
CA ILE A 105 -13.44 8.16 2.06
C ILE A 105 -13.65 7.68 3.49
N GLN A 106 -12.64 7.88 4.34
CA GLN A 106 -12.60 7.42 5.73
C GLN A 106 -11.98 8.51 6.61
N PRO A 107 -12.79 9.43 7.18
CA PRO A 107 -12.30 10.59 7.93
C PRO A 107 -11.51 10.24 9.20
N ASP A 108 -11.74 9.06 9.76
CA ASP A 108 -11.11 8.55 10.98
C ASP A 108 -9.89 7.66 10.72
N LEU A 109 -9.40 7.59 9.47
CA LEU A 109 -8.34 6.66 9.04
C LEU A 109 -7.09 6.69 9.93
N PHE A 110 -6.66 7.85 10.41
CA PHE A 110 -5.46 7.98 11.25
C PHE A 110 -5.78 8.19 12.74
N THR A 111 -7.00 7.89 13.17
CA THR A 111 -7.42 8.07 14.55
C THR A 111 -6.93 6.90 15.41
N ILE A 112 -6.02 7.18 16.33
CA ILE A 112 -5.49 6.20 17.27
C ILE A 112 -6.45 6.08 18.47
N PRO A 113 -7.00 4.89 18.78
CA PRO A 113 -7.79 4.67 19.98
C PRO A 113 -6.99 4.92 21.27
N ALA A 114 -7.67 5.32 22.34
CA ALA A 114 -7.00 5.71 23.60
C ALA A 114 -6.28 4.54 24.31
N ASP A 115 -6.64 3.31 23.97
CA ASP A 115 -6.16 2.06 24.55
C ASP A 115 -5.25 1.26 23.60
N GLU A 116 -4.89 1.81 22.45
CA GLU A 116 -4.11 1.14 21.41
C GLU A 116 -2.86 1.97 21.08
N THR A 117 -1.73 1.30 20.84
CA THR A 117 -0.55 1.99 20.30
C THR A 117 -0.74 2.31 18.81
N GLU A 118 -0.04 3.33 18.31
CA GLU A 118 -0.06 3.67 16.87
C GLU A 118 0.25 2.45 16.00
N ARG A 119 1.23 1.64 16.40
CA ARG A 119 1.65 0.44 15.67
C ARG A 119 0.57 -0.65 15.64
N GLU A 120 -0.10 -0.92 16.76
CA GLU A 120 -1.18 -1.92 16.83
C GLU A 120 -2.37 -1.50 15.95
N MET A 121 -2.76 -0.22 16.01
CA MET A 121 -3.80 0.34 15.15
C MET A 121 -3.43 0.17 13.67
N MET A 122 -2.19 0.50 13.31
CA MET A 122 -1.72 0.37 11.94
C MET A 122 -1.73 -1.07 11.45
N ASP A 123 -1.19 -2.01 12.21
CA ASP A 123 -1.19 -3.44 11.85
C ASP A 123 -2.62 -3.95 11.63
N ARG A 124 -3.55 -3.55 12.51
CA ARG A 124 -4.97 -3.89 12.40
C ARG A 124 -5.61 -3.32 11.12
N GLN A 125 -5.39 -2.04 10.82
CA GLN A 125 -5.94 -1.41 9.62
C GLN A 125 -5.35 -1.97 8.33
N VAL A 126 -4.03 -2.20 8.29
CA VAL A 126 -3.38 -2.86 7.14
C VAL A 126 -4.00 -4.23 6.89
N GLN A 127 -4.18 -5.03 7.96
CA GLN A 127 -4.82 -6.33 7.85
C GLN A 127 -6.27 -6.22 7.36
N GLN A 128 -7.04 -5.24 7.86
CA GLN A 128 -8.42 -5.00 7.43
C GLN A 128 -8.53 -4.71 5.93
N TYR A 129 -7.57 -3.98 5.34
CA TYR A 129 -7.61 -3.68 3.90
C TYR A 129 -7.05 -4.81 3.03
N LEU A 130 -6.02 -5.52 3.49
CA LEU A 130 -5.33 -6.52 2.68
C LEU A 130 -5.98 -7.91 2.73
N ALA A 131 -6.54 -8.32 3.87
CA ALA A 131 -7.20 -9.62 4.02
C ALA A 131 -8.22 -9.91 2.87
N PRO A 132 -9.21 -9.03 2.60
CA PRO A 132 -10.20 -9.32 1.56
C PRO A 132 -9.65 -9.25 0.12
N MET A 133 -8.42 -8.77 -0.08
CA MET A 133 -7.78 -8.73 -1.42
C MET A 133 -6.86 -9.93 -1.66
N CYS A 134 -6.48 -10.65 -0.60
CA CYS A 134 -5.64 -11.84 -0.68
C CYS A 134 -6.46 -13.13 -0.66
N GLU A 135 -7.74 -13.05 -0.29
CA GLU A 135 -8.69 -14.16 -0.35
C GLU A 135 -9.29 -14.24 -1.77
N ASP A 136 -9.00 -15.34 -2.48
CA ASP A 136 -9.67 -15.74 -3.73
C ASP A 136 -10.93 -16.57 -3.43
#